data_AF-A0A2P2J6B1-F1
#
_entry.id   AF-A0A2P2J6B1-F1
#
_cell.length_a   1.000
_cell.length_b   1.000
_cell.length_c   1.000
_cell.angle_alpha   90.00
_cell.angle_beta   90.00
_cell.angle_gamma   90.00
#
_symmetry.space_group_name_H-M   'P 1'
#
loop_
_entity.id
_entity.type
_entity.pdbx_description
1 polymer ?
#
loop_
_entity_poly.entity_id
_entity_poly.type
_entity_poly.pdbx_seq_one_letter_code
_entity_poly.pdbx_strand_id
1 'polypeptide(L)'
;MIVSTPAALLNNIEPKKQRRLDFMHGVKHVVFDEADMLLCGSFQNQVIRLINMLRFDEKQLSRINGSVFGIPVGSVSPSSGNYGLENEEEIQNESLSEDDEDFEDDVETEELKEEVEAVSVGSKDWRRVRKGYERSKQYIFVAATLPVNGKKTAGAVLKRMFPDAIWVSGNYLHCHNPRLKQRWIEVTVDTQVDALINAVNQGAGMLNHGDELNRTMVFANTVEAVEAVAKILERAGIDCYRYHKDNSLEERAKALVDFREKGGIFVCTDAAARGVDIPNVSHVVQADFATSAVDFLHRVGRTARAGHYGLVTSLYTKSNQDLVDAICQAGKLGQPVETAFSRKRSFRNKLKKKGASNARDTSTAELANAS
;
A
#
# COMPACT_ATOMS: atom_id res chain seq x y z
N MET A 1 12.02 -8.16 -18.89
CA MET A 1 11.42 -7.43 -17.75
C MET A 1 9.99 -7.90 -17.62
N ILE A 2 9.54 -8.31 -16.44
CA ILE A 2 8.15 -8.74 -16.19
C ILE A 2 7.53 -7.73 -15.23
N VAL A 3 6.34 -7.22 -15.57
CA VAL A 3 5.53 -6.37 -14.70
C VAL A 3 4.24 -7.12 -14.42
N SER A 4 3.91 -7.33 -13.13
CA SER A 4 2.76 -8.14 -12.73
C SER A 4 2.31 -7.79 -11.32
N THR A 5 1.04 -8.04 -11.01
CA THR A 5 0.54 -7.97 -9.65
C THR A 5 1.01 -9.20 -8.85
N PRO A 6 1.12 -9.13 -7.51
CA PRO A 6 1.59 -10.26 -6.71
C PRO A 6 0.79 -11.56 -6.95
N ALA A 7 -0.54 -11.45 -7.00
CA ALA A 7 -1.43 -12.59 -7.24
C ALA A 7 -1.22 -13.22 -8.63
N ALA A 8 -1.17 -12.40 -9.69
CA ALA A 8 -0.97 -12.90 -11.05
C ALA A 8 0.41 -13.55 -11.22
N LEU A 9 1.43 -12.99 -10.58
CA LEU A 9 2.78 -13.54 -10.61
C LEU A 9 2.85 -14.90 -9.91
N LEU A 10 2.29 -15.01 -8.71
CA LEU A 10 2.25 -16.27 -7.96
C LEU A 10 1.48 -17.36 -8.74
N ASN A 11 0.31 -17.02 -9.29
CA ASN A 11 -0.49 -17.95 -10.10
C ASN A 11 0.24 -18.45 -11.37
N ASN A 12 1.16 -17.65 -11.93
CA ASN A 12 1.93 -18.05 -13.10
C ASN A 12 3.15 -18.92 -12.73
N ILE A 13 3.74 -18.67 -11.55
CA ILE A 13 4.96 -19.35 -11.08
C ILE A 13 4.63 -20.69 -10.37
N GLU A 14 3.53 -20.77 -9.64
CA GLU A 14 3.17 -21.95 -8.84
C GLU A 14 2.82 -23.24 -9.62
N PRO A 15 2.25 -23.25 -10.84
CA PRO A 15 1.73 -24.48 -11.44
C PRO A 15 2.81 -25.46 -11.95
N LYS A 16 4.08 -25.06 -12.11
CA LYS A 16 5.16 -25.95 -12.59
C LYS A 16 6.48 -25.71 -11.85
N LYS A 17 6.92 -26.70 -11.06
CA LYS A 17 8.16 -26.64 -10.24
C LYS A 17 9.41 -26.24 -11.03
N GLN A 18 9.57 -26.75 -12.25
CA GLN A 18 10.71 -26.41 -13.12
C GLN A 18 10.68 -24.95 -13.56
N ARG A 19 9.54 -24.47 -14.07
CA ARG A 19 9.37 -23.06 -14.47
C ARG A 19 9.61 -22.10 -13.32
N ARG A 20 9.20 -22.49 -12.10
CA ARG A 20 9.49 -21.73 -10.89
C ARG A 20 10.99 -21.61 -10.66
N LEU A 21 11.73 -22.71 -10.62
CA LEU A 21 13.17 -22.68 -10.39
C LEU A 21 13.90 -21.86 -11.48
N ASP A 22 13.59 -22.10 -12.75
CA ASP A 22 14.19 -21.38 -13.87
C ASP A 22 13.93 -19.87 -13.77
N PHE A 23 12.70 -19.48 -13.45
CA PHE A 23 12.33 -18.08 -13.21
C PHE A 23 13.13 -17.48 -12.05
N MET A 24 13.14 -18.15 -10.90
CA MET A 24 13.75 -17.66 -9.67
C MET A 24 15.26 -17.49 -9.80
N HIS A 25 15.94 -18.45 -10.42
CA HIS A 25 17.36 -18.39 -10.73
C HIS A 25 17.70 -17.23 -11.68
N GLY A 26 16.83 -16.96 -12.67
CA GLY A 26 17.03 -15.87 -13.63
C GLY A 26 16.80 -14.46 -13.07
N VAL A 27 16.09 -14.33 -11.95
CA VAL A 27 15.79 -13.03 -11.34
C VAL A 27 17.00 -12.49 -10.58
N LYS A 28 17.51 -11.34 -11.03
CA LYS A 28 18.59 -10.58 -10.37
C LYS A 28 18.10 -9.32 -9.67
N HIS A 29 17.01 -8.72 -10.14
CA HIS A 29 16.48 -7.44 -9.64
C HIS A 29 14.99 -7.58 -9.40
N VAL A 30 14.51 -7.11 -8.25
CA VAL A 30 13.11 -7.15 -7.85
C VAL A 30 12.68 -5.77 -7.40
N VAL A 31 11.67 -5.21 -8.07
CA VAL A 31 11.13 -3.88 -7.77
C VAL A 31 9.72 -4.03 -7.22
N PHE A 32 9.50 -3.48 -6.04
CA PHE A 32 8.18 -3.34 -5.42
C PHE A 32 7.77 -1.88 -5.51
N ASP A 33 6.94 -1.56 -6.49
CA ASP A 33 6.32 -0.24 -6.61
C ASP A 33 5.07 -0.15 -5.71
N GLU A 34 4.77 1.04 -5.19
CA GLU A 34 3.77 1.26 -4.14
C GLU A 34 3.90 0.28 -2.96
N ALA A 35 5.14 0.08 -2.48
CA ALA A 35 5.48 -0.91 -1.46
C ALA A 35 4.70 -0.77 -0.14
N ASP A 36 4.21 0.42 0.16
CA ASP A 36 3.37 0.72 1.31
C ASP A 36 2.00 0.06 1.24
N MET A 37 1.41 0.00 0.05
CA MET A 37 0.18 -0.72 -0.24
C MET A 37 0.42 -2.23 -0.37
N LEU A 38 1.55 -2.62 -0.97
CA LEU A 38 1.89 -4.04 -1.11
C LEU A 38 2.15 -4.72 0.24
N LEU A 39 2.73 -4.00 1.19
CA LEU A 39 3.09 -4.53 2.51
C LEU A 39 2.07 -4.19 3.61
N CYS A 40 1.03 -3.42 3.30
CA CYS A 40 -0.10 -3.17 4.20
C CYS A 40 -1.42 -3.53 3.50
N GLY A 41 -2.12 -4.57 3.95
CA GLY A 41 -3.45 -4.92 3.43
C GLY A 41 -3.52 -6.34 2.85
N SER A 42 -4.41 -6.55 1.88
CA SER A 42 -4.73 -7.89 1.35
C SER A 42 -3.58 -8.57 0.62
N PHE A 43 -2.66 -7.80 0.01
CA PHE A 43 -1.51 -8.34 -0.73
C PHE A 43 -0.33 -8.72 0.16
N GLN A 44 -0.34 -8.33 1.43
CA GLN A 44 0.81 -8.47 2.33
C GLN A 44 1.34 -9.92 2.40
N ASN A 45 0.44 -10.90 2.54
CA ASN A 45 0.83 -12.31 2.64
C ASN A 45 1.46 -12.81 1.33
N GLN A 46 0.89 -12.43 0.19
CA GLN A 46 1.40 -12.80 -1.13
C GLN A 46 2.80 -12.21 -1.38
N VAL A 47 3.00 -10.95 -0.99
CA VAL A 47 4.28 -10.25 -1.14
C VAL A 47 5.34 -10.84 -0.21
N ILE A 48 5.00 -11.12 1.05
CA ILE A 48 5.92 -11.78 2.00
C ILE A 48 6.28 -13.19 1.49
N ARG A 49 5.31 -13.95 0.99
CA ARG A 49 5.54 -15.28 0.38
C ARG A 49 6.51 -15.20 -0.80
N LEU A 50 6.31 -14.24 -1.70
CA LEU A 50 7.20 -14.00 -2.84
C LEU A 50 8.63 -13.67 -2.40
N ILE A 51 8.79 -12.79 -1.42
CA ILE A 51 10.12 -12.44 -0.87
C ILE A 51 10.78 -13.68 -0.24
N ASN A 52 10.04 -14.46 0.54
CA ASN A 52 10.58 -15.67 1.16
C ASN A 52 11.02 -16.70 0.11
N MET A 53 10.24 -16.87 -0.97
CA MET A 53 10.59 -17.73 -2.09
C MET A 53 11.90 -17.28 -2.77
N LEU A 54 12.07 -15.97 -2.99
CA LEU A 54 13.28 -15.39 -3.59
C LEU A 54 14.50 -15.56 -2.68
N ARG A 55 14.33 -15.39 -1.37
CA ARG A 55 15.40 -15.58 -0.39
C ARG A 55 15.80 -17.04 -0.21
N PHE A 56 14.84 -17.95 -0.33
CA PHE A 56 15.11 -19.38 -0.28
C PHE A 56 15.98 -19.80 -1.47
N ASP A 57 15.66 -19.31 -2.67
CA ASP A 57 16.47 -19.51 -3.88
C ASP A 57 17.92 -19.01 -3.71
N GLU A 58 18.11 -17.79 -3.20
CA GLU A 58 19.45 -17.24 -2.89
C GLU A 58 20.25 -18.15 -1.96
N LYS A 59 19.60 -18.71 -0.94
CA LYS A 59 20.23 -19.61 0.03
C LYS A 59 20.66 -20.93 -0.62
N GLN A 60 19.88 -21.47 -1.56
CA GLN A 60 20.26 -22.68 -2.29
C GLN A 60 21.45 -22.42 -3.23
N LEU A 61 21.42 -21.31 -3.97
CA LEU A 61 22.53 -20.89 -4.85
C LEU A 61 23.83 -20.68 -4.06
N SER A 62 23.76 -20.05 -2.90
CA SER A 62 24.95 -19.84 -2.06
C SER A 62 25.53 -21.15 -1.52
N ARG A 63 24.71 -22.17 -1.25
CA ARG A 63 25.19 -23.50 -0.85
C ARG A 63 25.89 -24.23 -2.00
N ILE A 64 25.32 -24.16 -3.20
CA ILE A 64 25.90 -24.76 -4.41
C ILE A 64 27.24 -24.08 -4.74
N ASN A 65 27.29 -22.75 -4.73
CA ASN A 65 28.53 -22.01 -5.00
C ASN A 65 29.58 -22.25 -3.90
N GLY A 66 29.14 -22.36 -2.64
CA GLY A 66 30.03 -22.68 -1.51
C GLY A 66 30.59 -24.09 -1.56
N SER A 67 29.88 -25.08 -2.12
CA SER A 67 30.40 -26.45 -2.29
C SER A 67 31.35 -26.58 -3.48
N VAL A 68 31.17 -25.78 -4.54
CA VAL A 68 32.03 -25.80 -5.73
C VAL A 68 33.43 -25.24 -5.45
N PHE A 69 33.56 -24.29 -4.52
CA PHE A 69 34.87 -23.71 -4.14
C PHE A 69 35.69 -24.56 -3.16
N GLY A 70 35.22 -25.75 -2.77
CA GLY A 70 35.88 -26.62 -1.78
C GLY A 70 36.68 -27.81 -2.34
N ILE A 71 36.79 -27.98 -3.67
CA ILE A 71 37.47 -29.14 -4.27
C ILE A 71 38.77 -28.69 -4.96
N PRO A 72 39.96 -29.21 -4.57
CA PRO A 72 41.18 -28.92 -5.30
C PRO A 72 41.12 -29.56 -6.69
N VAL A 73 41.52 -28.79 -7.70
CA VAL A 73 41.47 -29.14 -9.12
C VAL A 73 42.28 -30.41 -9.40
N GLY A 74 41.57 -31.46 -9.79
CA GLY A 74 42.12 -32.73 -10.30
C GLY A 74 41.17 -33.34 -11.33
N SER A 75 41.38 -32.95 -12.59
CA SER A 75 41.01 -33.63 -13.85
C SER A 75 39.86 -34.66 -13.84
N VAL A 76 38.68 -34.32 -14.36
CA VAL A 76 37.88 -35.20 -15.26
C VAL A 76 36.95 -34.35 -16.14
N SER A 77 36.91 -34.64 -17.45
CA SER A 77 36.03 -34.07 -18.48
C SER A 77 34.55 -34.52 -18.35
N PRO A 78 33.58 -33.90 -19.04
CA PRO A 78 32.18 -33.94 -18.64
C PRO A 78 31.48 -35.20 -19.17
N SER A 79 30.87 -35.98 -18.28
CA SER A 79 29.85 -36.97 -18.65
C SER A 79 28.49 -36.51 -18.12
N SER A 80 27.55 -36.42 -19.06
CA SER A 80 26.12 -36.26 -18.83
C SER A 80 25.63 -37.34 -17.86
N GLY A 81 25.21 -36.93 -16.66
CA GLY A 81 24.80 -37.84 -15.60
C GLY A 81 23.53 -37.35 -14.92
N ASN A 82 22.42 -37.98 -15.30
CA ASN A 82 21.12 -37.94 -14.68
C ASN A 82 21.22 -38.34 -13.19
N TYR A 83 20.90 -37.43 -12.26
CA TYR A 83 20.67 -37.75 -10.85
C TYR A 83 19.36 -37.08 -10.40
N GLY A 84 18.27 -37.78 -10.67
CA GLY A 84 17.05 -37.67 -9.87
C GLY A 84 17.01 -38.81 -8.85
N LEU A 85 16.15 -38.64 -7.84
CA LEU A 85 15.75 -39.58 -6.79
C LEU A 85 16.61 -39.52 -5.51
N GLU A 86 16.25 -38.57 -4.64
CA GLU A 86 16.33 -38.65 -3.17
C GLU A 86 15.87 -37.27 -2.64
N ASN A 87 14.55 -37.03 -2.60
CA ASN A 87 13.87 -35.97 -1.79
C ASN A 87 12.36 -36.00 -2.08
N GLU A 88 11.77 -37.20 -2.14
CA GLU A 88 10.35 -37.38 -2.51
C GLU A 88 9.38 -37.35 -1.32
N GLU A 89 9.87 -37.27 -0.07
CA GLU A 89 9.00 -37.25 1.12
C GLU A 89 8.73 -35.86 1.73
N GLU A 90 9.45 -34.80 1.32
CA GLU A 90 9.33 -33.48 1.97
C GLU A 90 8.23 -32.56 1.40
N ILE A 91 7.47 -32.99 0.38
CA ILE A 91 6.52 -32.11 -0.36
C ILE A 91 5.04 -32.54 -0.20
N GLN A 92 4.75 -33.73 0.35
CA GLN A 92 3.38 -34.27 0.37
C GLN A 92 2.56 -33.97 1.64
N ASN A 93 3.09 -33.26 2.64
CA ASN A 93 2.37 -33.01 3.90
C ASN A 93 1.83 -31.58 4.11
N GLU A 94 1.81 -30.73 3.08
CA GLU A 94 1.29 -29.34 3.20
C GLU A 94 0.04 -29.11 2.35
N SER A 95 -0.96 -29.95 2.54
CA SER A 95 -2.34 -29.63 2.17
C SER A 95 -3.25 -29.79 3.38
N LEU A 96 -3.93 -28.68 3.71
CA LEU A 96 -5.08 -28.51 4.62
C LEU A 96 -4.78 -28.15 6.09
N SER A 97 -4.81 -26.85 6.37
CA SER A 97 -5.66 -26.27 7.43
C SER A 97 -5.82 -24.77 7.15
N GLU A 98 -6.96 -24.44 6.56
CA GLU A 98 -7.62 -23.16 6.81
C GLU A 98 -8.17 -23.27 8.23
N ASP A 99 -7.68 -22.46 9.17
CA ASP A 99 -8.43 -22.02 10.35
C ASP A 99 -7.71 -20.86 11.06
N ASP A 100 -8.55 -19.96 11.54
CA ASP A 100 -8.34 -18.62 12.06
C ASP A 100 -7.68 -18.54 13.46
N GLU A 101 -7.26 -17.31 13.83
CA GLU A 101 -7.15 -16.73 15.20
C GLU A 101 -6.19 -17.43 16.20
N ASP A 102 -5.25 -16.81 16.94
CA ASP A 102 -5.18 -15.53 17.65
C ASP A 102 -3.70 -15.15 17.90
N PHE A 103 -3.40 -13.86 17.97
CA PHE A 103 -2.17 -13.37 18.62
C PHE A 103 -2.60 -12.49 19.79
N GLU A 104 -2.91 -13.15 20.91
CA GLU A 104 -3.16 -12.50 22.20
C GLU A 104 -1.87 -11.96 22.84
N ASP A 105 -2.13 -11.05 23.79
CA ASP A 105 -1.29 -10.10 24.50
C ASP A 105 -0.27 -10.72 25.49
N ASP A 106 0.65 -9.86 25.92
CA ASP A 106 1.67 -10.04 26.97
C ASP A 106 1.08 -10.54 28.32
N VAL A 107 1.74 -11.49 28.98
CA VAL A 107 1.75 -11.61 30.45
C VAL A 107 3.15 -12.03 30.96
N GLU A 108 3.48 -11.46 32.11
CA GLU A 108 4.74 -11.43 32.85
C GLU A 108 5.31 -12.78 33.33
N THR A 109 6.61 -12.72 33.63
CA THR A 109 7.51 -13.61 34.38
C THR A 109 6.89 -14.41 35.54
N GLU A 110 7.25 -15.70 35.66
CA GLU A 110 7.80 -16.31 36.88
C GLU A 110 8.61 -17.59 36.55
N GLU A 111 9.75 -17.76 37.22
CA GLU A 111 10.62 -18.93 37.17
C GLU A 111 10.03 -20.08 38.00
N LEU A 112 9.89 -21.27 37.41
CA LEU A 112 9.96 -22.53 38.17
C LEU A 112 10.72 -23.59 37.35
N LYS A 113 11.76 -24.14 37.98
CA LYS A 113 12.55 -25.28 37.51
C LYS A 113 11.76 -26.56 37.75
N GLU A 114 11.63 -27.41 36.73
CA GLU A 114 11.48 -28.85 36.93
C GLU A 114 12.09 -29.60 35.74
N GLU A 115 13.01 -30.52 36.06
CA GLU A 115 13.67 -31.44 35.14
C GLU A 115 12.72 -32.59 34.82
N VAL A 116 12.40 -32.81 33.55
CA VAL A 116 11.94 -34.13 33.06
C VAL A 116 12.51 -34.36 31.66
N GLU A 117 13.32 -35.41 31.52
CA GLU A 117 13.83 -35.91 30.25
C GLU A 117 12.68 -36.38 29.34
N ALA A 118 12.58 -35.82 28.13
CA ALA A 118 11.81 -36.41 27.04
C ALA A 118 12.41 -36.07 25.67
N VAL A 119 12.57 -37.13 24.88
CA VAL A 119 13.13 -37.26 23.54
C VAL A 119 12.81 -36.10 22.59
N SER A 120 13.86 -35.48 22.03
CA SER A 120 13.77 -34.36 21.09
C SER A 120 13.45 -34.81 19.66
N VAL A 121 12.23 -34.52 19.19
CA VAL A 121 11.95 -34.39 17.74
C VAL A 121 11.65 -32.91 17.49
N GLY A 122 12.70 -32.18 17.11
CA GLY A 122 12.64 -30.73 16.94
C GLY A 122 11.74 -30.31 15.79
N SER A 123 10.61 -29.69 16.11
CA SER A 123 9.90 -28.80 15.19
C SER A 123 10.88 -27.70 14.78
N LYS A 124 11.35 -27.73 13.52
CA LYS A 124 12.37 -26.81 12.99
C LYS A 124 11.78 -25.39 12.92
N ASP A 125 12.04 -24.64 13.98
CA ASP A 125 11.82 -23.20 14.12
C ASP A 125 12.56 -22.44 13.00
N TRP A 126 11.89 -22.18 11.87
CA TRP A 126 12.42 -21.48 10.69
C TRP A 126 12.95 -20.06 10.99
N ARG A 127 12.62 -19.52 12.16
CA ARG A 127 13.08 -18.20 12.64
C ARG A 127 14.54 -18.20 13.11
N ARG A 128 15.14 -19.36 13.36
CA ARG A 128 16.54 -19.47 13.80
C ARG A 128 17.35 -20.24 12.76
N VAL A 129 18.05 -19.49 11.91
CA VAL A 129 19.48 -19.64 11.55
C VAL A 129 19.75 -18.62 10.44
N ARG A 130 20.19 -17.42 10.85
CA ARG A 130 20.96 -16.49 10.00
C ARG A 130 22.34 -17.09 9.73
N LYS A 131 22.43 -18.19 8.99
CA LYS A 131 23.71 -18.58 8.35
C LYS A 131 23.93 -17.56 7.22
N GLY A 132 25.05 -16.85 7.26
CA GLY A 132 25.43 -15.88 6.23
C GLY A 132 25.49 -16.57 4.87
N TYR A 133 24.48 -16.33 4.04
CA TYR A 133 24.52 -16.66 2.62
C TYR A 133 24.63 -15.35 1.85
N GLU A 134 25.36 -15.41 0.74
CA GLU A 134 25.55 -14.24 -0.11
C GLU A 134 24.22 -13.87 -0.78
N ARG A 135 23.87 -12.59 -0.70
CA ARG A 135 22.69 -12.03 -1.37
C ARG A 135 23.03 -11.83 -2.84
N SER A 136 22.37 -12.57 -3.73
CA SER A 136 22.61 -12.49 -5.17
C SER A 136 21.59 -11.62 -5.91
N LYS A 137 20.52 -11.18 -5.22
CA LYS A 137 19.44 -10.38 -5.80
C LYS A 137 19.37 -8.98 -5.18
N GLN A 138 19.16 -7.97 -6.02
CA GLN A 138 18.92 -6.60 -5.59
C GLN A 138 17.41 -6.35 -5.44
N TYR A 139 17.02 -5.77 -4.31
CA TYR A 139 15.63 -5.41 -4.00
C TYR A 139 15.49 -3.89 -3.97
N ILE A 140 14.49 -3.36 -4.68
CA ILE A 140 14.16 -1.94 -4.70
C ILE A 140 12.72 -1.79 -4.24
N PHE A 141 12.50 -0.99 -3.21
CA PHE A 141 11.17 -0.67 -2.69
C PHE A 141 10.90 0.80 -2.94
N VAL A 142 9.84 1.08 -3.70
CA VAL A 142 9.39 2.44 -4.01
C VAL A 142 8.05 2.62 -3.32
N ALA A 143 7.90 3.69 -2.54
CA ALA A 143 6.65 3.99 -1.85
C ALA A 143 6.49 5.49 -1.66
N ALA A 144 5.24 5.96 -1.77
CA ALA A 144 4.89 7.34 -1.49
C ALA A 144 4.81 7.62 0.01
N THR A 145 4.42 6.60 0.80
CA THR A 145 4.39 6.71 2.26
C THR A 145 5.09 5.53 2.93
N LEU A 146 5.94 5.71 3.93
CA LEU A 146 6.56 4.60 4.66
C LEU A 146 6.52 4.85 6.17
N PRO A 147 5.35 4.70 6.81
CA PRO A 147 5.27 4.86 8.26
C PRO A 147 6.15 3.80 8.92
N VAL A 148 6.99 4.23 9.87
CA VAL A 148 7.85 3.34 10.67
C VAL A 148 7.34 3.16 12.10
N ASN A 149 6.31 3.91 12.48
CA ASN A 149 5.73 3.90 13.81
C ASN A 149 4.79 2.71 13.99
N GLY A 150 5.32 1.61 14.52
CA GLY A 150 4.55 0.41 14.90
C GLY A 150 5.07 -0.86 14.24
N LYS A 151 5.04 -1.99 14.97
CA LYS A 151 5.64 -3.27 14.53
C LYS A 151 5.05 -3.86 13.24
N LYS A 152 3.85 -3.43 12.84
CA LYS A 152 3.10 -3.95 11.68
C LYS A 152 3.05 -2.99 10.48
N THR A 153 3.74 -1.86 10.51
CA THR A 153 3.75 -0.93 9.36
C THR A 153 4.67 -1.43 8.26
N ALA A 154 4.41 -1.06 7.00
CA ALA A 154 5.28 -1.41 5.86
C ALA A 154 6.75 -1.05 6.12
N GLY A 155 7.02 0.16 6.64
CA GLY A 155 8.38 0.59 6.98
C GLY A 155 9.04 -0.28 8.05
N ALA A 156 8.31 -0.66 9.10
CA ALA A 156 8.83 -1.54 10.15
C ALA A 156 9.08 -2.97 9.64
N VAL A 157 8.17 -3.49 8.80
CA VAL A 157 8.32 -4.79 8.14
C VAL A 157 9.58 -4.79 7.28
N LEU A 158 9.81 -3.75 6.48
CA LEU A 158 11.01 -3.60 5.66
C LEU A 158 12.28 -3.53 6.49
N LYS A 159 12.33 -2.70 7.54
CA LYS A 159 13.50 -2.64 8.45
C LYS A 159 13.84 -3.99 9.06
N ARG A 160 12.82 -4.78 9.44
CA ARG A 160 13.01 -6.13 10.00
C ARG A 160 13.49 -7.13 8.95
N MET A 161 12.91 -7.08 7.75
CA MET A 161 13.23 -8.02 6.68
C MET A 161 14.60 -7.71 6.06
N PHE A 162 14.91 -6.44 5.84
CA PHE A 162 16.11 -5.93 5.17
C PHE A 162 16.83 -4.92 6.09
N PRO A 163 17.57 -5.38 7.11
CA PRO A 163 18.26 -4.49 8.05
C PRO A 163 19.35 -3.63 7.37
N ASP A 164 19.99 -4.16 6.33
CA ASP A 164 21.08 -3.51 5.60
C ASP A 164 20.57 -2.63 4.43
N ALA A 165 19.25 -2.37 4.36
CA ALA A 165 18.68 -1.55 3.30
C ALA A 165 19.11 -0.09 3.40
N ILE A 166 19.46 0.50 2.25
CA ILE A 166 19.74 1.93 2.14
C ILE A 166 18.42 2.68 1.97
N TRP A 167 18.15 3.61 2.88
CA TRP A 167 16.92 4.42 2.86
C TRP A 167 17.19 5.75 2.16
N VAL A 168 16.49 5.98 1.05
CA VAL A 168 16.48 7.26 0.35
C VAL A 168 15.11 7.88 0.50
N SER A 169 15.04 9.09 1.03
CA SER A 169 13.79 9.82 1.24
C SER A 169 13.89 11.22 0.66
N GLY A 170 12.77 11.72 0.12
CA GLY A 170 12.69 13.10 -0.35
C GLY A 170 12.55 14.08 0.82
N ASN A 171 12.99 15.32 0.61
CA ASN A 171 12.99 16.39 1.63
C ASN A 171 11.62 16.68 2.27
N TYR A 172 10.53 16.30 1.58
CA TYR A 172 9.15 16.53 2.02
C TYR A 172 8.37 15.22 2.21
N LEU A 173 9.05 14.09 2.44
CA LEU A 173 8.38 12.82 2.70
C LEU A 173 7.44 12.98 3.91
N HIS A 174 6.14 12.80 3.68
CA HIS A 174 5.06 13.01 4.65
C HIS A 174 4.88 14.43 5.20
N CYS A 175 5.63 15.42 4.69
CA CYS A 175 5.54 16.81 5.14
C CYS A 175 4.82 17.67 4.10
N HIS A 176 4.38 18.86 4.53
CA HIS A 176 3.80 19.85 3.62
C HIS A 176 4.82 20.27 2.55
N ASN A 177 4.47 20.13 1.27
CA ASN A 177 5.28 20.62 0.16
C ASN A 177 5.03 22.13 -0.04
N PRO A 178 6.04 23.01 0.06
CA PRO A 178 5.87 24.46 -0.10
C PRO A 178 5.26 24.88 -1.44
N ARG A 179 5.40 24.06 -2.49
CA ARG A 179 4.83 24.31 -3.83
C ARG A 179 3.36 23.92 -3.96
N LEU A 180 2.80 23.30 -2.92
CA LEU A 180 1.43 22.83 -2.89
C LEU A 180 0.56 23.84 -2.13
N LYS A 181 -0.32 24.55 -2.84
CA LYS A 181 -1.32 25.40 -2.20
C LYS A 181 -2.52 24.53 -1.81
N GLN A 182 -2.91 24.57 -0.54
CA GLN A 182 -4.06 23.80 -0.04
C GLN A 182 -5.22 24.73 0.31
N ARG A 183 -6.45 24.30 -0.01
CA ARG A 183 -7.70 24.92 0.40
C ARG A 183 -8.60 23.90 1.06
N TRP A 184 -9.20 24.32 2.16
CA TRP A 184 -10.06 23.51 3.00
C TRP A 184 -11.43 24.17 3.02
N ILE A 185 -12.46 23.44 2.59
CA ILE A 185 -13.83 23.95 2.52
C ILE A 185 -14.72 22.97 3.30
N GLU A 186 -15.26 23.42 4.43
CA GLU A 186 -16.30 22.67 5.12
C GLU A 186 -17.58 22.76 4.30
N VAL A 187 -18.21 21.61 4.02
CA VAL A 187 -19.43 21.51 3.23
C VAL A 187 -20.53 20.78 3.98
N THR A 188 -21.76 21.20 3.74
CA THR A 188 -22.98 20.46 4.08
C THR A 188 -23.54 19.81 2.81
N VAL A 189 -24.59 19.00 2.96
CA VAL A 189 -25.29 18.38 1.81
C VAL A 189 -25.77 19.44 0.82
N ASP A 190 -26.20 20.60 1.31
CA ASP A 190 -26.74 21.68 0.48
C ASP A 190 -25.65 22.45 -0.27
N THR A 191 -24.47 22.63 0.35
CA THR A 191 -23.39 23.46 -0.24
C THR A 191 -22.37 22.65 -1.04
N GLN A 192 -22.38 21.32 -0.95
CA GLN A 192 -21.35 20.47 -1.56
C GLN A 192 -21.30 20.60 -3.08
N VAL A 193 -22.47 20.71 -3.73
CA VAL A 193 -22.57 20.83 -5.20
C VAL A 193 -21.92 22.13 -5.68
N ASP A 194 -22.28 23.27 -5.09
CA ASP A 194 -21.73 24.57 -5.46
C ASP A 194 -20.23 24.63 -5.15
N ALA A 195 -19.81 24.10 -4.01
CA ALA A 195 -18.40 24.04 -3.63
C ALA A 195 -17.57 23.19 -4.62
N LEU A 196 -18.12 22.08 -5.11
CA LEU A 196 -17.49 21.22 -6.11
C LEU A 196 -17.31 21.95 -7.45
N ILE A 197 -18.39 22.56 -7.96
CA ILE A 197 -18.36 23.30 -9.23
C ILE A 197 -17.35 24.46 -9.14
N ASN A 198 -17.40 25.21 -8.03
CA ASN A 198 -16.45 26.30 -7.78
C ASN A 198 -15.01 25.79 -7.68
N ALA A 199 -14.77 24.66 -7.02
CA ALA A 199 -13.44 24.08 -6.92
C ALA A 199 -12.89 23.73 -8.31
N VAL A 200 -13.66 22.99 -9.11
CA VAL A 200 -13.24 22.55 -10.45
C VAL A 200 -12.95 23.74 -11.38
N ASN A 201 -13.79 24.77 -11.37
CA ASN A 201 -13.60 25.96 -12.21
C ASN A 201 -12.39 26.82 -11.80
N GLN A 202 -11.97 26.77 -10.53
CA GLN A 202 -10.77 27.48 -10.08
C GLN A 202 -9.49 26.86 -10.64
N GLY A 203 -9.48 25.54 -10.87
CA GLY A 203 -8.39 24.87 -11.58
C GLY A 203 -8.21 25.51 -12.94
N ALA A 204 -9.31 25.66 -13.69
CA ALA A 204 -9.35 26.29 -15.02
C ALA A 204 -8.79 27.72 -15.05
N GLY A 205 -9.09 28.54 -14.04
CA GLY A 205 -8.71 29.96 -13.98
C GLY A 205 -7.27 30.28 -13.57
N MET A 206 -6.46 29.29 -13.14
CA MET A 206 -5.07 29.54 -12.70
C MET A 206 -4.05 29.67 -13.84
N LEU A 207 -4.44 29.44 -15.10
CA LEU A 207 -3.55 29.48 -16.27
C LEU A 207 -3.99 30.56 -17.27
N ASN A 208 -3.64 31.82 -16.99
CA ASN A 208 -3.63 32.89 -17.99
C ASN A 208 -2.25 33.05 -18.66
N HIS A 209 -1.40 32.02 -18.61
CA HIS A 209 -0.11 31.98 -19.30
C HIS A 209 -0.03 30.73 -20.18
N GLY A 210 -0.25 30.94 -21.49
CA GLY A 210 0.21 30.12 -22.63
C GLY A 210 0.19 28.60 -22.52
N ASP A 211 -0.73 27.98 -23.26
CA ASP A 211 -0.59 26.65 -23.91
C ASP A 211 -0.44 25.38 -23.04
N GLU A 212 -0.42 25.47 -21.71
CA GLU A 212 -0.42 24.27 -20.85
C GLU A 212 -1.83 23.71 -20.62
N LEU A 213 -2.04 22.45 -21.02
CA LEU A 213 -3.26 21.69 -20.78
C LEU A 213 -3.56 21.60 -19.28
N ASN A 214 -4.71 22.13 -18.88
CA ASN A 214 -5.15 22.08 -17.50
C ASN A 214 -5.67 20.68 -17.15
N ARG A 215 -5.06 20.04 -16.15
CA ARG A 215 -5.43 18.69 -15.69
C ARG A 215 -5.89 18.74 -14.24
N THR A 216 -7.19 18.55 -14.07
CA THR A 216 -7.82 18.47 -12.76
C THR A 216 -8.20 17.03 -12.44
N MET A 217 -7.75 16.50 -11.31
CA MET A 217 -8.22 15.21 -10.79
C MET A 217 -9.23 15.43 -9.68
N VAL A 218 -10.38 14.78 -9.77
CA VAL A 218 -11.44 14.83 -8.75
C VAL A 218 -11.54 13.46 -8.10
N PHE A 219 -11.35 13.39 -6.80
CA PHE A 219 -11.41 12.15 -6.03
C PHE A 219 -12.73 12.01 -5.28
N ALA A 220 -13.33 10.83 -5.42
CA ALA A 220 -14.47 10.38 -4.63
C ALA A 220 -14.17 9.00 -4.01
N ASN A 221 -14.81 8.69 -2.89
CA ASN A 221 -14.46 7.50 -2.10
C ASN A 221 -15.03 6.19 -2.67
N THR A 222 -16.19 6.26 -3.35
CA THR A 222 -16.87 5.09 -3.91
C THR A 222 -17.16 5.26 -5.40
N VAL A 223 -17.51 4.16 -6.06
CA VAL A 223 -17.84 4.19 -7.50
C VAL A 223 -19.13 4.98 -7.73
N GLU A 224 -20.12 4.78 -6.87
CA GLU A 224 -21.40 5.48 -6.92
C GLU A 224 -21.20 7.00 -6.75
N ALA A 225 -20.27 7.39 -5.87
CA ALA A 225 -19.91 8.78 -5.67
C ALA A 225 -19.20 9.38 -6.89
N VAL A 226 -18.30 8.63 -7.56
CA VAL A 226 -17.70 9.05 -8.85
C VAL A 226 -18.79 9.34 -9.89
N GLU A 227 -19.77 8.43 -10.03
CA GLU A 227 -20.87 8.62 -10.97
C GLU A 227 -21.77 9.81 -10.61
N ALA A 228 -22.04 10.01 -9.32
CA ALA A 228 -22.82 11.15 -8.84
C ALA A 228 -22.10 12.48 -9.14
N VAL A 229 -20.80 12.55 -8.82
CA VAL A 229 -19.94 13.72 -9.11
C VAL A 229 -19.90 14.01 -10.61
N ALA A 230 -19.70 12.99 -11.44
CA ALA A 230 -19.69 13.16 -12.90
C ALA A 230 -21.03 13.72 -13.42
N LYS A 231 -22.16 13.18 -12.95
CA LYS A 231 -23.50 13.68 -13.32
C LYS A 231 -23.74 15.12 -12.87
N ILE A 232 -23.24 15.50 -11.69
CA ILE A 232 -23.33 16.89 -11.20
C ILE A 232 -22.57 17.84 -12.13
N LEU A 233 -21.34 17.47 -12.52
CA LEU A 233 -20.51 18.27 -13.42
C LEU A 233 -21.14 18.36 -14.82
N GLU A 234 -21.62 17.25 -15.37
CA GLU A 234 -22.29 17.22 -16.68
C GLU A 234 -23.54 18.11 -16.71
N ARG A 235 -24.36 18.09 -15.64
CA ARG A 235 -25.52 18.97 -15.50
C ARG A 235 -25.13 20.45 -15.42
N ALA A 236 -23.95 20.75 -14.90
CA ALA A 236 -23.38 22.09 -14.89
C ALA A 236 -22.71 22.48 -16.23
N GLY A 237 -22.77 21.61 -17.25
CA GLY A 237 -22.15 21.83 -18.56
C GLY A 237 -20.63 21.62 -18.58
N ILE A 238 -20.10 20.83 -17.63
CA ILE A 238 -18.68 20.57 -17.49
C ILE A 238 -18.40 19.11 -17.85
N ASP A 239 -17.67 18.90 -18.95
CA ASP A 239 -17.26 17.57 -19.39
C ASP A 239 -16.20 16.97 -18.45
N CYS A 240 -16.33 15.68 -18.17
CA CYS A 240 -15.37 14.96 -17.35
C CYS A 240 -15.21 13.49 -17.76
N TYR A 241 -14.04 12.94 -17.46
CA TYR A 241 -13.74 11.52 -17.61
C TYR A 241 -14.07 10.78 -16.30
N ARG A 242 -14.70 9.61 -16.42
CA ARG A 242 -14.95 8.70 -15.30
C ARG A 242 -13.88 7.62 -15.27
N TYR A 243 -13.37 7.32 -14.08
CA TYR A 243 -12.36 6.27 -13.91
C TYR A 243 -12.50 5.50 -12.60
N HIS A 244 -13.11 4.32 -12.69
CA HIS A 244 -13.34 3.39 -11.59
C HIS A 244 -13.32 1.94 -12.08
N LYS A 245 -13.48 0.99 -11.15
CA LYS A 245 -13.37 -0.45 -11.40
C LYS A 245 -14.45 -1.02 -12.34
N ASP A 246 -15.60 -0.35 -12.42
CA ASP A 246 -16.75 -0.83 -13.22
C ASP A 246 -16.68 -0.36 -14.68
N ASN A 247 -15.76 0.56 -15.02
CA ASN A 247 -15.44 0.87 -16.41
C ASN A 247 -14.68 -0.30 -17.05
N SER A 248 -14.95 -0.58 -18.32
CA SER A 248 -14.21 -1.59 -19.07
C SER A 248 -12.73 -1.21 -19.21
N LEU A 249 -11.87 -2.20 -19.45
CA LEU A 249 -10.43 -1.95 -19.65
C LEU A 249 -10.19 -1.00 -20.83
N GLU A 250 -10.98 -1.12 -21.90
CA GLU A 250 -10.91 -0.27 -23.08
C GLU A 250 -11.31 1.18 -22.77
N GLU A 251 -12.40 1.38 -22.03
CA GLU A 251 -12.84 2.71 -21.58
C GLU A 251 -11.79 3.36 -20.67
N ARG A 252 -11.23 2.60 -19.73
CA ARG A 252 -10.17 3.08 -18.83
C ARG A 252 -8.94 3.49 -19.62
N ALA A 253 -8.51 2.68 -20.60
CA ALA A 253 -7.36 3.00 -21.43
C ALA A 253 -7.62 4.27 -22.27
N LYS A 254 -8.79 4.36 -22.90
CA LYS A 254 -9.19 5.52 -23.71
C LYS A 254 -9.25 6.80 -22.86
N ALA A 255 -9.94 6.77 -21.72
CA ALA A 255 -10.06 7.91 -20.82
C ALA A 255 -8.69 8.42 -20.34
N LEU A 256 -7.74 7.51 -20.08
CA LEU A 256 -6.38 7.89 -19.70
C LEU A 256 -5.60 8.53 -20.84
N VAL A 257 -5.71 8.00 -22.05
CA VAL A 257 -5.06 8.58 -23.24
C VAL A 257 -5.64 9.96 -23.53
N ASP A 258 -6.98 10.05 -23.62
CA ASP A 258 -7.67 11.32 -23.86
C ASP A 258 -7.32 12.36 -22.79
N PHE A 259 -7.33 12.00 -21.50
CA PHE A 259 -6.98 12.92 -20.43
C PHE A 259 -5.52 13.39 -20.46
N ARG A 260 -4.58 12.51 -20.87
CA ARG A 260 -3.16 12.89 -21.02
C ARG A 260 -2.97 13.89 -22.17
N GLU A 261 -3.65 13.68 -23.29
CA GLU A 261 -3.51 14.46 -24.52
C GLU A 261 -4.35 15.76 -24.53
N LYS A 262 -5.54 15.74 -23.94
CA LYS A 262 -6.51 16.84 -24.01
C LYS A 262 -6.67 17.59 -22.68
N GLY A 263 -6.16 17.04 -21.58
CA GLY A 263 -6.41 17.58 -20.24
C GLY A 263 -7.88 17.43 -19.83
N GLY A 264 -8.37 18.37 -19.01
CA GLY A 264 -9.75 18.40 -18.53
C GLY A 264 -9.91 17.91 -17.10
N ILE A 265 -11.03 17.25 -16.82
CA ILE A 265 -11.40 16.81 -15.47
C ILE A 265 -11.51 15.29 -15.43
N PHE A 266 -10.82 14.67 -14.48
CA PHE A 266 -10.74 13.23 -14.33
C PHE A 266 -11.27 12.81 -12.96
N VAL A 267 -12.50 12.28 -12.93
CA VAL A 267 -13.19 11.86 -11.71
C VAL A 267 -12.88 10.39 -11.44
N CYS A 268 -12.32 10.08 -10.27
CA CYS A 268 -11.81 8.75 -9.97
C CYS A 268 -11.89 8.35 -8.50
N THR A 269 -11.80 7.04 -8.27
CA THR A 269 -11.58 6.46 -6.93
C THR A 269 -10.09 6.28 -6.65
N ASP A 270 -9.69 6.24 -5.37
CA ASP A 270 -8.29 5.98 -5.00
C ASP A 270 -7.76 4.67 -5.56
N ALA A 271 -8.56 3.60 -5.49
CA ALA A 271 -8.15 2.28 -5.96
C ALA A 271 -7.88 2.25 -7.46
N ALA A 272 -8.68 2.98 -8.23
CA ALA A 272 -8.51 3.02 -9.67
C ALA A 272 -7.31 3.91 -10.05
N ALA A 273 -7.16 5.09 -9.44
CA ALA A 273 -6.10 6.04 -9.78
C ALA A 273 -4.68 5.63 -9.35
N ARG A 274 -4.55 4.60 -8.49
CA ARG A 274 -3.26 4.01 -8.09
C ARG A 274 -2.56 3.32 -9.27
N GLY A 275 -1.24 3.39 -9.31
CA GLY A 275 -0.43 2.87 -10.41
C GLY A 275 -0.62 3.54 -11.77
N VAL A 276 -1.53 4.51 -11.90
CA VAL A 276 -1.68 5.30 -13.12
C VAL A 276 -0.69 6.45 -13.08
N ASP A 277 0.24 6.47 -14.02
CA ASP A 277 1.13 7.62 -14.20
C ASP A 277 0.41 8.73 -14.97
N ILE A 278 0.08 9.81 -14.27
CA ILE A 278 -0.51 11.01 -14.86
C ILE A 278 0.48 12.15 -14.65
N PRO A 279 1.14 12.65 -15.72
CA PRO A 279 2.07 13.75 -15.60
C PRO A 279 1.31 15.07 -15.39
N ASN A 280 1.91 15.97 -14.61
CA ASN A 280 1.55 17.39 -14.57
C ASN A 280 0.05 17.67 -14.29
N VAL A 281 -0.47 17.10 -13.21
CA VAL A 281 -1.78 17.50 -12.66
C VAL A 281 -1.62 18.85 -11.98
N SER A 282 -2.36 19.86 -12.43
CA SER A 282 -2.34 21.23 -11.90
C SER A 282 -3.19 21.35 -10.64
N HIS A 283 -4.32 20.63 -10.60
CA HIS A 283 -5.28 20.72 -9.51
C HIS A 283 -5.80 19.35 -9.09
N VAL A 284 -5.78 19.09 -7.78
CA VAL A 284 -6.47 17.95 -7.17
C VAL A 284 -7.66 18.47 -6.36
N VAL A 285 -8.86 17.99 -6.66
CA VAL A 285 -10.07 18.23 -5.89
C VAL A 285 -10.44 16.94 -5.16
N GLN A 286 -10.67 17.02 -3.85
CA GLN A 286 -11.26 15.93 -3.09
C GLN A 286 -12.73 16.25 -2.90
N ALA A 287 -13.58 15.69 -3.76
CA ALA A 287 -15.04 15.87 -3.70
C ALA A 287 -15.60 15.17 -2.45
N ASP A 288 -15.10 13.97 -2.18
CA ASP A 288 -15.17 13.34 -0.86
C ASP A 288 -13.80 13.43 -0.20
N PHE A 289 -13.75 13.81 1.07
CA PHE A 289 -12.48 13.83 1.79
C PHE A 289 -11.89 12.42 1.95
N ALA A 290 -10.56 12.34 1.91
CA ALA A 290 -9.82 11.10 2.11
C ALA A 290 -10.18 10.43 3.45
N THR A 291 -10.38 9.11 3.42
CA THR A 291 -10.73 8.32 4.61
C THR A 291 -9.55 8.10 5.57
N SER A 292 -8.32 8.40 5.12
CA SER A 292 -7.13 8.29 5.93
C SER A 292 -6.00 9.20 5.47
N ALA A 293 -5.02 9.41 6.35
CA ALA A 293 -3.84 10.21 6.05
C ALA A 293 -3.00 9.63 4.89
N VAL A 294 -2.98 8.31 4.72
CA VAL A 294 -2.32 7.63 3.58
C VAL A 294 -2.97 8.06 2.28
N ASP A 295 -4.31 7.90 2.20
CA ASP A 295 -5.07 8.25 1.00
C ASP A 295 -4.96 9.75 0.71
N PHE A 296 -4.99 10.59 1.76
CA PHE A 296 -4.77 12.03 1.61
C PHE A 296 -3.42 12.33 0.96
N LEU A 297 -2.32 11.75 1.46
CA LEU A 297 -0.99 11.95 0.88
C LEU A 297 -0.89 11.42 -0.56
N HIS A 298 -1.50 10.28 -0.86
CA HIS A 298 -1.53 9.72 -2.22
C HIS A 298 -2.31 10.60 -3.20
N ARG A 299 -3.41 11.21 -2.76
CA ARG A 299 -4.22 12.13 -3.59
C ARG A 299 -3.46 13.43 -3.86
N VAL A 300 -2.96 14.10 -2.81
CA VAL A 300 -2.24 15.38 -3.00
C VAL A 300 -0.91 15.20 -3.72
N GLY A 301 -0.29 14.02 -3.62
CA GLY A 301 0.92 13.66 -4.36
C GLY A 301 0.73 13.53 -5.87
N ARG A 302 -0.49 13.62 -6.39
CA ARG A 302 -0.75 13.65 -7.85
C ARG A 302 -0.33 14.97 -8.48
N THR A 303 -0.30 16.06 -7.70
CA THR A 303 0.13 17.39 -8.14
C THR A 303 1.47 17.79 -7.49
N ALA A 304 1.99 18.97 -7.86
CA ALA A 304 3.28 19.51 -7.41
C ALA A 304 4.49 18.56 -7.60
N ARG A 305 4.44 17.73 -8.66
CA ARG A 305 5.52 16.82 -9.08
C ARG A 305 6.56 17.57 -9.91
N ALA A 306 7.79 17.03 -9.96
CA ALA A 306 8.85 17.40 -10.91
C ALA A 306 9.30 18.88 -10.95
N GLY A 307 8.94 19.73 -10.00
CA GLY A 307 9.26 21.16 -10.11
C GLY A 307 8.05 22.06 -9.91
N HIS A 308 6.90 21.61 -10.41
CA HIS A 308 5.72 22.44 -10.63
C HIS A 308 4.99 22.78 -9.33
N TYR A 309 4.24 23.88 -9.38
CA TYR A 309 3.27 24.23 -8.35
C TYR A 309 1.99 23.42 -8.54
N GLY A 310 1.29 23.20 -7.44
CA GLY A 310 0.05 22.44 -7.43
C GLY A 310 -1.00 23.07 -6.54
N LEU A 311 -2.26 22.89 -6.89
CA LEU A 311 -3.40 23.26 -6.05
C LEU A 311 -4.09 22.00 -5.54
N VAL A 312 -4.51 22.03 -4.27
CA VAL A 312 -5.42 21.03 -3.69
C VAL A 312 -6.62 21.76 -3.10
N THR A 313 -7.83 21.34 -3.47
CA THR A 313 -9.06 21.77 -2.79
C THR A 313 -9.72 20.55 -2.15
N SER A 314 -9.84 20.57 -0.83
CA SER A 314 -10.45 19.51 -0.05
C SER A 314 -11.81 19.94 0.46
N LEU A 315 -12.87 19.32 -0.04
CA LEU A 315 -14.20 19.42 0.53
C LEU A 315 -14.29 18.41 1.67
N TYR A 316 -14.73 18.85 2.85
CA TYR A 316 -14.83 17.99 4.02
C TYR A 316 -16.10 18.27 4.80
N THR A 317 -16.62 17.26 5.47
CA THR A 317 -17.78 17.39 6.36
C THR A 317 -17.33 17.36 7.81
N LYS A 318 -18.24 17.64 8.75
CA LYS A 318 -17.99 17.51 10.20
C LYS A 318 -17.44 16.14 10.60
N SER A 319 -17.81 15.08 9.89
CA SER A 319 -17.31 13.72 10.15
C SER A 319 -15.81 13.57 9.90
N ASN A 320 -15.23 14.44 9.08
CA ASN A 320 -13.82 14.43 8.70
C ASN A 320 -12.96 15.37 9.55
N GLN A 321 -13.58 16.21 10.41
CA GLN A 321 -12.94 17.30 11.13
C GLN A 321 -11.67 16.84 11.87
N ASP A 322 -11.75 15.73 12.61
CA ASP A 322 -10.62 15.22 13.40
C ASP A 322 -9.38 14.93 12.53
N LEU A 323 -9.57 14.40 11.31
CA LEU A 323 -8.48 14.12 10.40
C LEU A 323 -7.95 15.39 9.73
N VAL A 324 -8.86 16.30 9.36
CA VAL A 324 -8.52 17.61 8.79
C VAL A 324 -7.67 18.42 9.78
N ASP A 325 -8.07 18.48 11.04
CA ASP A 325 -7.37 19.19 12.10
C ASP A 325 -5.97 18.59 12.33
N ALA A 326 -5.87 17.25 12.36
CA ALA A 326 -4.59 16.57 12.50
C ALA A 326 -3.61 16.89 11.34
N ILE A 327 -4.11 16.89 10.10
CA ILE A 327 -3.31 17.22 8.91
C ILE A 327 -2.90 18.70 8.91
N CYS A 328 -3.86 19.60 9.17
CA CYS A 328 -3.61 21.04 9.25
C CYS A 328 -2.60 21.39 10.34
N GLN A 329 -2.71 20.76 11.52
CA GLN A 329 -1.79 20.94 12.63
C GLN A 329 -0.38 20.45 12.26
N ALA A 330 -0.25 19.27 11.66
CA ALA A 330 1.03 18.75 11.19
C ALA A 330 1.68 19.70 10.16
N GLY A 331 0.89 20.21 9.22
CA GLY A 331 1.34 21.20 8.23
C GLY A 331 1.85 22.50 8.85
N LYS A 332 1.13 23.06 9.83
CA LYS A 332 1.54 24.28 10.56
C LYS A 332 2.84 24.08 11.35
N LEU A 333 3.01 22.90 11.94
CA LEU A 333 4.20 22.56 12.74
C LEU A 333 5.38 22.07 11.88
N GLY A 334 5.21 21.92 10.56
CA GLY A 334 6.22 21.33 9.68
C GLY A 334 6.53 19.86 10.00
N GLN A 335 5.61 19.17 10.68
CA GLN A 335 5.79 17.79 11.11
C GLN A 335 5.25 16.80 10.07
N PRO A 336 5.80 15.57 10.04
CA PRO A 336 5.22 14.49 9.24
C PRO A 336 3.77 14.23 9.63
N VAL A 337 2.92 14.09 8.61
CA VAL A 337 1.52 13.67 8.79
C VAL A 337 1.44 12.25 9.39
N GLU A 338 2.55 11.50 9.44
CA GLU A 338 2.71 10.16 10.07
C GLU A 338 2.04 10.00 11.44
N THR A 339 2.04 11.05 12.27
CA THR A 339 1.37 11.02 13.58
C THR A 339 -0.15 10.83 13.49
N ALA A 340 -0.76 11.15 12.35
CA ALA A 340 -2.15 10.83 12.05
C ALA A 340 -2.36 9.36 11.61
N PHE A 341 -1.32 8.70 11.06
CA PHE A 341 -1.40 7.31 10.57
C PHE A 341 -1.52 6.30 11.72
N SER A 342 -0.81 6.54 12.82
CA SER A 342 -0.85 5.71 14.03
C SER A 342 -2.25 5.63 14.66
N ARG A 343 -3.08 6.66 14.44
CA ARG A 343 -4.40 6.78 15.09
C ARG A 343 -5.46 5.90 14.44
N LYS A 344 -5.29 5.31 13.25
CA LYS A 344 -6.34 4.49 12.61
C LYS A 344 -6.79 3.31 13.49
N ARG A 345 -5.89 2.75 14.32
CA ARG A 345 -6.23 1.70 15.30
C ARG A 345 -6.91 2.28 16.55
N SER A 346 -6.36 3.34 17.15
CA SER A 346 -6.95 3.95 18.36
C SER A 346 -8.27 4.67 18.06
N PHE A 347 -8.49 5.21 16.87
CA PHE A 347 -9.70 5.93 16.46
C PHE A 347 -10.88 4.99 16.26
N ARG A 348 -10.69 3.86 15.55
CA ARG A 348 -11.71 2.80 15.43
C ARG A 348 -12.06 2.21 16.79
N ASN A 349 -11.07 2.01 17.67
CA ASN A 349 -11.30 1.54 19.03
C ASN A 349 -12.02 2.59 19.90
N LYS A 350 -11.76 3.89 19.71
CA LYS A 350 -12.48 4.97 20.42
C LYS A 350 -13.93 5.10 19.95
N LEU A 351 -14.19 4.93 18.65
CA LEU A 351 -15.54 4.88 18.08
C LEU A 351 -16.31 3.64 18.53
N LYS A 352 -15.69 2.45 18.52
CA LYS A 352 -16.29 1.22 19.10
C LYS A 352 -16.56 1.37 20.59
N LYS A 353 -15.64 1.99 21.35
CA LYS A 353 -15.80 2.23 22.80
C LYS A 353 -16.92 3.23 23.09
N LYS A 354 -17.09 4.29 22.27
CA LYS A 354 -18.22 5.22 22.36
C LYS A 354 -19.56 4.60 21.94
N GLY A 355 -19.57 3.72 20.94
CA GLY A 355 -20.77 2.96 20.55
C GLY A 355 -21.20 1.96 21.63
N ALA A 356 -20.23 1.28 22.26
CA ALA A 356 -20.49 0.35 23.36
C ALA A 356 -20.90 1.03 24.68
N SER A 357 -20.41 2.24 24.95
CA SER A 357 -20.87 3.03 26.12
C SER A 357 -22.31 3.51 25.93
N ASN A 358 -22.65 4.03 24.74
CA ASN A 358 -24.01 4.48 24.45
C ASN A 358 -25.03 3.34 24.48
N ALA A 359 -24.66 2.12 24.06
CA ALA A 359 -25.54 0.95 24.12
C ALA A 359 -25.76 0.43 25.55
N ARG A 360 -24.76 0.56 26.44
CA ARG A 360 -24.89 0.22 27.86
C ARG A 360 -25.77 1.22 28.59
N ASP A 361 -25.61 2.52 28.32
CA ASP A 361 -26.40 3.58 28.97
C ASP A 361 -27.89 3.52 28.60
N THR A 362 -28.23 3.13 27.36
CA THR A 362 -29.63 2.88 26.96
C THR A 362 -30.26 1.66 27.64
N SER A 363 -29.47 0.59 27.88
CA SER A 363 -29.97 -0.62 28.54
C SER A 363 -30.23 -0.43 30.05
N THR A 364 -29.45 0.44 30.70
CA THR A 364 -29.64 0.78 32.12
C THR A 364 -30.78 1.78 32.35
N ALA A 365 -31.09 2.63 31.35
CA ALA A 365 -32.20 3.59 31.43
C ALA A 365 -33.57 2.91 31.26
N GLU A 366 -33.67 1.84 30.46
CA GLU A 366 -34.92 1.09 30.27
C GLU A 366 -35.28 0.20 31.48
N LEU A 367 -34.31 -0.27 32.25
CA LEU A 367 -34.54 -1.05 33.48
C LEU A 367 -34.93 -0.19 34.69
N ALA A 368 -34.59 1.11 34.69
CA ALA A 368 -34.90 2.02 35.80
C ALA A 368 -36.32 2.64 35.73
N ASN A 369 -37.00 2.55 34.58
CA ASN A 369 -38.37 3.04 34.39
C ASN A 369 -39.45 1.95 34.53
N ALA A 370 -39.07 0.74 34.92
CA ALA A 370 -39.98 -0.41 35.07
C ALA A 370 -40.03 -0.97 36.51
N SER A 371 -39.70 -0.17 37.53
CA SER A 371 -39.77 -0.56 38.95
C SER A 371 -40.60 0.42 39.77
#